data_AF-A0A1F4ZVV1-F1
#
_entry.id   AF-A0A1F4ZVV1-F1
#
_cell.length_a   1.000
_cell.length_b   1.000
_cell.length_c   1.000
_cell.angle_alpha   90.00
_cell.angle_beta   90.00
_cell.angle_gamma   90.00
#
_symmetry.space_group_name_H-M   'P 1'
#
loop_
_entity.id
_entity.type
_entity.pdbx_description
1 polymer ?
#
loop_
_entity_poly.entity_id
_entity_poly.type
_entity_poly.pdbx_seq_one_letter_code
_entity_poly.pdbx_strand_id
1 'polypeptide(L)'
;MRFLASKHVDQTYEIDISLPKDYSRETVRYPVLYVLDAEYNFGCVSYIVRRLIKNGDIPKVLVVGVAYNTTEDDFYLKRERDCTPPAAVRTK
;
A
#
# COMPACT_ATOMS: atom_id res chain seq x y z
N MET A 1 0.79 7.48 10.44
CA MET A 1 1.89 6.52 10.36
C MET A 1 1.58 5.34 11.27
N ARG A 2 1.51 4.13 10.72
CA ARG A 2 1.33 2.89 11.49
C ARG A 2 2.45 1.93 11.13
N PHE A 3 2.85 1.09 12.08
CA PHE A 3 3.86 0.07 11.85
C PHE A 3 3.24 -1.31 12.04
N LEU A 4 3.58 -2.25 11.17
CA LEU A 4 3.08 -3.62 11.19
C LEU A 4 4.24 -4.61 11.12
N ALA A 5 4.49 -5.32 12.21
CA ALA A 5 5.43 -6.43 12.22
C ALA A 5 4.83 -7.62 11.46
N SER A 6 5.57 -8.16 10.49
CA SER A 6 5.15 -9.36 9.77
C SER A 6 5.48 -10.61 10.57
N LYS A 7 4.58 -11.59 10.51
CA LYS A 7 4.81 -12.94 11.04
C LYS A 7 5.50 -13.87 10.05
N HIS A 8 5.60 -13.45 8.78
CA HIS A 8 6.11 -14.27 7.68
C HIS A 8 7.56 -13.93 7.32
N VAL A 9 7.97 -12.70 7.62
CA VAL A 9 9.32 -12.18 7.40
C VAL A 9 9.70 -11.35 8.61
N ASP A 10 10.96 -11.36 8.99
CA ASP A 10 11.49 -10.54 10.10
C ASP A 10 11.63 -9.07 9.65
N GLN A 11 10.50 -8.43 9.38
CA GLN A 11 10.40 -7.06 8.88
C GLN A 11 9.19 -6.37 9.51
N THR A 12 9.40 -5.13 9.93
CA THR A 12 8.32 -4.21 10.29
C THR A 12 8.06 -3.26 9.14
N TYR A 13 6.85 -3.29 8.61
CA TYR A 13 6.43 -2.40 7.52
C TYR A 13 5.86 -1.11 8.07
N GLU A 14 6.09 -0.01 7.37
CA GLU A 14 5.33 1.21 7.53
C GLU A 14 4.06 1.13 6.67
N ILE A 15 2.92 1.47 7.27
CA ILE A 15 1.62 1.43 6.65
C ILE A 15 1.05 2.84 6.61
N ASP A 16 0.92 3.35 5.38
CA ASP A 16 0.29 4.63 5.09
C ASP A 16 -1.17 4.43 4.70
N ILE A 17 -2.05 5.32 5.17
CA ILE A 17 -3.49 5.19 4.96
C ILE A 17 -4.06 6.53 4.53
N SER A 18 -4.64 6.57 3.33
CA SER A 18 -5.45 7.68 2.83
C SER A 18 -6.92 7.30 2.92
N LEU A 19 -7.67 8.04 3.71
CA LEU A 19 -9.10 7.81 3.92
C LEU A 19 -9.92 8.70 2.98
N PRO A 20 -11.02 8.17 2.40
CA PRO A 20 -11.94 9.01 1.65
C PRO A 20 -12.61 10.03 2.57
N LYS A 21 -13.16 11.10 1.97
CA LYS A 21 -13.89 12.12 2.72
C LYS A 21 -15.08 11.49 3.46
N ASP A 22 -15.30 11.93 4.70
CA ASP A 22 -16.39 11.51 5.59
C ASP A 22 -16.28 10.06 6.11
N TYR A 23 -15.13 9.40 5.95
CA TYR A 23 -14.90 8.03 6.45
C TYR A 23 -15.29 7.83 7.93
N SER A 24 -15.03 8.82 8.81
CA SER A 24 -15.37 8.72 10.24
C SER A 24 -16.86 8.89 10.56
N ARG A 25 -17.67 9.30 9.59
CA ARG A 25 -19.11 9.59 9.75
C ARG A 25 -19.99 8.54 9.09
N GLU A 26 -19.41 7.64 8.32
CA GLU A 26 -20.11 6.62 7.54
C GLU A 26 -19.81 5.23 8.12
N THR A 27 -20.80 4.33 8.06
CA THR A 27 -20.64 2.91 8.45
C THR A 27 -20.54 1.98 7.24
N VAL A 28 -20.38 2.56 6.05
CA VAL A 28 -20.32 1.82 4.79
C VAL A 28 -19.00 1.09 4.64
N ARG A 29 -19.02 -0.01 3.87
CA ARG A 29 -17.79 -0.71 3.47
C ARG A 29 -17.24 -0.06 2.21
N TYR A 30 -15.94 0.19 2.21
CA TYR A 30 -15.23 0.72 1.05
C TYR A 30 -14.29 -0.35 0.48
N PRO A 31 -14.09 -0.37 -0.85
CA PRO A 31 -12.97 -1.10 -1.42
C PRO A 31 -11.64 -0.51 -0.95
N VAL A 32 -10.61 -1.34 -0.94
CA VAL A 32 -9.25 -0.98 -0.51
C VAL A 32 -8.29 -1.17 -1.70
N LEU A 33 -7.57 -0.11 -2.03
CA LEU A 33 -6.48 -0.12 -3.00
C LEU A 33 -5.15 -0.22 -2.25
N TYR A 34 -4.45 -1.33 -2.42
CA TYR A 34 -3.10 -1.52 -1.87
C TYR A 34 -2.05 -0.99 -2.84
N VAL A 35 -1.09 -0.22 -2.32
CA VAL A 35 0.00 0.39 -3.08
C VAL A 35 1.31 -0.13 -2.53
N LEU A 36 2.05 -0.86 -3.37
CA LEU A 36 3.43 -1.30 -3.07
C LEU A 36 4.42 -0.17 -3.39
N ASP A 37 5.64 -0.29 -2.85
CA ASP A 37 6.69 0.72 -3.00
C ASP A 37 6.16 2.12 -2.59
N ALA A 38 5.48 2.17 -1.44
CA ALA A 38 4.69 3.33 -1.01
C ALA A 38 5.56 4.58 -0.72
N GLU A 39 6.85 4.40 -0.41
CA GLU A 39 7.84 5.47 -0.28
C GLU A 39 7.84 6.42 -1.47
N TYR A 40 7.65 5.86 -2.68
CA TYR A 40 7.65 6.63 -3.93
C TYR A 40 6.25 6.84 -4.50
N ASN A 41 5.37 5.85 -4.35
CA ASN A 41 4.10 5.83 -5.09
C ASN A 41 2.92 6.43 -4.31
N PHE A 42 2.94 6.39 -2.97
CA PHE A 42 1.74 6.63 -2.17
C PHE A 42 1.16 8.03 -2.36
N GLY A 43 2.02 9.05 -2.39
CA GLY A 43 1.59 10.44 -2.58
C GLY A 43 0.90 10.67 -3.93
N CYS A 44 1.50 10.15 -5.01
CA CYS A 44 0.97 10.28 -6.37
C CYS A 44 -0.38 9.54 -6.51
N VAL A 45 -0.41 8.26 -6.11
CA VAL A 45 -1.62 7.43 -6.21
C VAL A 45 -2.76 8.01 -5.36
N SER A 46 -2.48 8.42 -4.11
CA SER A 46 -3.49 9.03 -3.24
C SER A 46 -4.08 10.31 -3.83
N TYR A 47 -3.25 11.14 -4.49
CA TYR A 47 -3.72 12.35 -5.16
C TYR A 47 -4.65 12.03 -6.33
N ILE A 48 -4.24 11.10 -7.21
CA ILE A 48 -5.04 10.68 -8.37
C ILE A 48 -6.40 10.12 -7.91
N VAL A 49 -6.38 9.20 -6.96
CA VAL A 49 -7.59 8.59 -6.39
C VAL A 49 -8.53 9.66 -5.84
N ARG A 50 -8.02 10.63 -5.07
CA ARG A 50 -8.83 11.72 -4.54
C ARG A 50 -9.48 12.56 -5.63
N ARG A 51 -8.80 12.79 -6.76
CA ARG A 51 -9.36 13.51 -7.91
C ARG A 51 -10.46 12.72 -8.60
N LEU A 52 -10.25 11.43 -8.85
CA LEU A 52 -11.24 10.56 -9.47
C LEU A 52 -12.51 10.44 -8.62
N ILE A 53 -12.37 10.30 -7.29
CA ILE A 53 -13.52 10.31 -6.36
C ILE A 53 -14.26 11.65 -6.44
N LYS A 54 -13.53 12.78 -6.44
CA LYS A 54 -14.14 14.12 -6.50
C LYS A 54 -14.93 14.33 -7.80
N ASN A 55 -14.47 13.77 -8.90
CA ASN A 55 -15.14 13.85 -10.20
C ASN A 55 -16.30 12.85 -10.34
N GLY A 56 -16.39 11.84 -9.47
CA GLY A 56 -17.37 10.76 -9.57
C GLY A 56 -16.97 9.64 -10.52
N ASP A 57 -15.70 9.59 -10.96
CA ASP A 57 -15.18 8.60 -11.92
C ASP A 57 -15.00 7.21 -11.27
N ILE A 58 -14.75 7.18 -9.95
CA ILE A 58 -14.62 5.95 -9.14
C ILE A 58 -15.38 6.11 -7.82
N PRO A 59 -15.83 5.00 -7.18
CA PRO A 59 -16.39 5.05 -5.85
C PRO A 59 -15.35 5.51 -4.81
N LYS A 60 -15.79 5.92 -3.61
CA LYS A 60 -14.90 6.16 -2.47
C LYS A 60 -14.08 4.90 -2.18
N VAL A 61 -12.75 5.01 -2.16
CA VAL A 61 -11.82 3.91 -1.86
C VAL A 61 -10.86 4.31 -0.74
N LEU A 62 -10.40 3.35 0.06
CA LEU A 62 -9.23 3.55 0.94
C LEU A 62 -7.96 3.26 0.15
N VAL A 63 -6.94 4.06 0.33
CA VAL A 63 -5.60 3.78 -0.21
C VAL A 63 -4.71 3.37 0.95
N VAL A 64 -4.12 2.17 0.85
CA VAL A 64 -3.21 1.62 1.86
C VAL A 64 -1.85 1.42 1.21
N GLY A 65 -0.87 2.23 1.60
CA GLY A 65 0.52 2.08 1.19
C GLY A 65 1.26 1.10 2.09
N VAL A 66 2.12 0.26 1.48
CA VAL A 66 3.06 -0.61 2.17
C VAL A 66 4.48 -0.13 1.85
N ALA A 67 5.18 0.33 2.89
CA ALA A 67 6.55 0.83 2.86
C ALA A 67 7.42 0.06 3.86
N TYR A 68 8.73 0.20 3.71
CA TYR A 68 9.77 -0.45 4.52
C TYR A 68 10.42 0.50 5.54
N ASN A 69 10.23 1.82 5.42
CA ASN A 69 10.86 2.87 6.25
C ASN A 69 12.37 2.65 6.44
N THR A 70 13.10 2.67 5.33
CA THR A 70 14.48 2.18 5.28
C THR A 70 15.32 3.06 4.35
N THR A 71 16.63 2.86 4.32
CA THR A 71 17.52 3.54 3.36
C THR A 71 17.20 3.12 1.93
N GLU A 72 17.63 3.90 0.94
CA GLU A 72 17.39 3.59 -0.47
C GLU A 72 18.03 2.24 -0.89
N ASP A 73 19.24 1.95 -0.42
CA ASP A 73 19.90 0.67 -0.71
C ASP A 73 19.11 -0.52 -0.15
N ASP A 74 18.65 -0.43 1.10
CA ASP A 74 17.85 -1.49 1.73
C ASP A 74 16.45 -1.63 1.11
N PHE A 75 15.90 -0.54 0.57
CA PHE A 75 14.61 -0.54 -0.11
C PHE A 75 14.64 -1.51 -1.29
N TYR A 76 15.68 -1.44 -2.13
CA TYR A 76 15.83 -2.33 -3.29
C TYR A 76 15.96 -3.80 -2.89
N LEU A 77 16.70 -4.11 -1.82
CA LEU A 77 16.83 -5.48 -1.32
C LEU A 77 15.50 -6.03 -0.80
N LYS A 78 14.74 -5.23 -0.04
CA LYS A 78 13.48 -5.66 0.56
C LYS A 78 12.38 -5.83 -0.48
N ARG A 79 12.28 -4.93 -1.46
CA ARG A 79 11.32 -5.09 -2.57
C ARG A 79 11.66 -6.25 -3.49
N GLU A 80 12.94 -6.56 -3.69
CA GLU A 80 13.32 -7.74 -4.47
C GLU A 80 12.83 -9.00 -3.76
N ARG A 81 13.01 -9.11 -2.44
CA ARG A 81 12.46 -10.21 -1.63
C ARG A 81 10.93 -10.32 -1.74
N ASP A 82 10.21 -9.20 -1.64
CA ASP A 82 8.74 -9.22 -1.48
C ASP A 82 7.97 -9.19 -2.80
N CYS A 83 8.49 -8.51 -3.82
CA CYS A 83 7.83 -8.34 -5.12
C CYS A 83 8.34 -9.33 -6.18
N THR A 84 9.26 -10.23 -5.82
CA THR A 84 9.72 -11.29 -6.72
C THR A 84 9.12 -12.62 -6.27
N PRO A 85 8.40 -13.35 -7.14
CA PRO A 85 7.92 -14.67 -6.79
C PRO A 85 9.12 -15.60 -6.55
N PRO A 86 9.04 -16.54 -5.58
CA PRO A 86 10.06 -17.57 -5.45
C PRO A 86 10.17 -18.32 -6.78
N ALA A 87 11.40 -18.64 -7.19
CA ALA A 87 11.63 -19.42 -8.40
C ALA A 87 10.72 -20.66 -8.36
N ALA A 88 9.80 -20.75 -9.32
CA ALA A 88 8.81 -21.82 -9.33
C ALA A 88 9.56 -23.16 -9.23
N VAL A 89 9.34 -23.89 -8.14
CA VAL A 89 9.75 -25.29 -8.08
C VAL A 89 8.95 -25.99 -9.16
N ARG A 90 9.57 -26.19 -10.33
CA ARG A 90 9.00 -27.01 -11.41
C ARG A 90 8.88 -28.43 -10.86
N THR A 91 7.75 -28.74 -10.25
CA THR A 91 7.32 -30.11 -10.04
C THR A 91 6.95 -30.63 -11.42
N LYS A 92 7.78 -31.55 -11.93
CA LYS A 92 7.47 -32.38 -13.09
C LYS A 92 6.30 -33.30 -12.75
#